data_AF-X1CGJ1-F1
#
_entry.id   AF-X1CGJ1-F1
#
_cell.length_a   1.000
_cell.length_b   1.000
_cell.length_c   1.000
_cell.angle_alpha   90.00
_cell.angle_beta   90.00
_cell.angle_gamma   90.00
#
_symmetry.space_group_name_H-M   'P 1'
#
loop_
_entity.id
_entity.type
_entity.pdbx_description
1 polymer ?
#
loop_
_entity_poly.entity_id
_entity_poly.type
_entity_poly.pdbx_seq_one_letter_code
_entity_poly.pdbx_strand_id
1 'polypeptide(L)'
;AQMTSFIFFFGLAFINFGAVMLRNKRKELDRPFKAPFFPYLPILVGSMCLIFAFTLSLEAILLGVVFFIIGISYYVLTIADRNSIVLTISGLKFLSTCVLGVFIWIIANFAIINSTIDGFNVIFREIILRILIYIGIFTFGSVLLDVIPLREMVYYYIKKANRDMIAIGDGRIIELKESRLKLIHNVNYIIGILQLIGGLFVFFVIGLISTDIITLEQILLGNTLISQQAAESLSIMVLTLFGIAISVSGILQLYTSLELLRLRI
;
A
#
# COMPACT_ATOMS: atom_id res chain seq x y z
N ALA A 1 -4.34 31.21 -2.44
CA ALA A 1 -5.22 31.68 -3.54
C ALA A 1 -4.91 30.96 -4.86
N GLN A 2 -3.71 31.13 -5.43
CA GLN A 2 -3.34 30.54 -6.73
C GLN A 2 -3.43 29.00 -6.77
N MET A 3 -3.03 28.31 -5.70
CA MET A 3 -3.11 26.85 -5.60
C MET A 3 -4.56 26.32 -5.74
N THR A 4 -5.52 26.97 -5.09
CA THR A 4 -6.95 26.60 -5.17
C THR A 4 -7.50 26.87 -6.58
N SER A 5 -7.05 27.94 -7.22
CA SER A 5 -7.45 28.28 -8.59
C SER A 5 -6.99 27.25 -9.63
N PHE A 6 -5.79 26.66 -9.47
CA PHE A 6 -5.31 25.60 -10.38
C PHE A 6 -6.25 24.40 -10.39
N ILE A 7 -6.56 23.85 -9.21
CA ILE A 7 -7.45 22.68 -9.07
C ILE A 7 -8.83 23.00 -9.63
N PHE A 8 -9.34 24.21 -9.37
CA PHE A 8 -10.65 24.65 -9.86
C PHE A 8 -10.71 24.73 -11.39
N PHE A 9 -9.73 25.36 -12.03
CA PHE A 9 -9.67 25.46 -13.50
C PHE A 9 -9.50 24.09 -14.15
N PHE A 10 -8.63 23.25 -13.59
CA PHE A 10 -8.44 21.89 -14.09
C PHE A 10 -9.74 21.07 -13.97
N GLY A 11 -10.42 21.13 -12.82
CA GLY A 11 -11.71 20.46 -12.63
C GLY A 11 -12.80 20.93 -13.61
N LEU A 12 -12.94 22.25 -13.80
CA LEU A 12 -13.91 22.81 -14.76
C LEU A 12 -13.62 22.38 -16.19
N ALA A 13 -12.35 22.30 -16.58
CA ALA A 13 -11.98 21.81 -17.91
C ALA A 13 -12.44 20.36 -18.14
N PHE A 14 -12.16 19.47 -17.18
CA PHE A 14 -12.56 18.07 -17.26
C PHE A 14 -14.07 17.88 -17.26
N ILE A 15 -14.83 18.68 -16.50
CA ILE A 15 -16.30 18.64 -16.52
C ILE A 15 -16.84 19.03 -17.91
N ASN A 16 -16.30 20.08 -18.52
CA ASN A 16 -16.73 20.53 -19.83
C ASN A 16 -16.40 19.52 -20.94
N PHE A 17 -15.18 18.97 -20.96
CA PHE A 17 -14.82 17.91 -21.91
C PHE A 17 -15.60 16.61 -21.64
N GLY A 18 -15.83 16.29 -20.37
CA GLY A 18 -16.65 15.16 -19.94
C GLY A 18 -18.08 15.25 -20.45
N ALA A 19 -18.70 16.44 -20.41
CA ALA A 19 -20.03 16.66 -20.96
C ALA A 19 -20.09 16.41 -22.47
N VAL A 20 -19.06 16.82 -23.22
CA VAL A 20 -18.94 16.53 -24.66
C VAL A 20 -18.77 15.04 -24.91
N MET A 21 -17.85 14.40 -24.21
CA MET A 21 -17.61 12.95 -24.33
C MET A 21 -18.87 12.13 -23.99
N LEU A 22 -19.58 12.50 -22.92
CA LEU A 22 -20.78 11.80 -22.47
C LEU A 22 -21.90 11.90 -23.51
N ARG A 23 -22.04 13.05 -24.18
CA ARG A 23 -23.04 13.23 -25.24
C ARG A 23 -22.70 12.46 -26.51
N ASN A 24 -21.42 12.26 -26.80
CA ASN A 24 -21.01 11.45 -27.93
C ASN A 24 -21.19 9.95 -27.66
N LYS A 25 -20.84 9.49 -26.44
CA LYS A 25 -20.87 8.06 -26.08
C LYS A 25 -22.24 7.53 -25.68
N ARG A 26 -23.08 8.36 -25.05
CA ARG A 26 -24.42 7.99 -24.55
C ARG A 26 -25.47 8.93 -25.14
N LYS A 27 -26.02 8.56 -26.28
CA LYS A 27 -26.98 9.38 -27.06
C LYS A 27 -28.42 9.20 -26.58
N GLU A 28 -28.70 8.05 -25.99
CA GLU A 28 -29.98 7.57 -25.47
C GLU A 28 -30.44 8.25 -24.17
N LEU A 29 -29.56 8.97 -23.48
CA LEU A 29 -29.90 9.68 -22.26
C LEU A 29 -30.80 10.88 -22.55
N ASP A 30 -31.96 10.95 -21.88
CA ASP A 30 -32.83 12.11 -21.92
C ASP A 30 -32.14 13.34 -21.29
N ARG A 31 -32.25 14.48 -21.96
CA ARG A 31 -31.53 15.72 -21.62
C ARG A 31 -32.49 16.89 -21.75
N PRO A 32 -33.18 17.28 -20.65
CA PRO A 32 -34.16 18.35 -20.66
C PRO A 32 -33.52 19.73 -20.95
N PHE A 33 -32.20 19.86 -20.77
CA PHE A 33 -31.45 21.08 -21.06
C PHE A 33 -30.25 20.81 -21.98
N LYS A 34 -30.02 21.74 -22.92
CA LYS A 34 -28.86 21.75 -23.81
C LYS A 34 -28.19 23.12 -23.73
N ALA A 35 -26.89 23.11 -23.41
CA ALA A 35 -26.08 24.33 -23.45
C ALA A 35 -26.13 24.99 -24.84
N PRO A 36 -26.19 26.33 -24.92
CA PRO A 36 -26.15 27.03 -26.19
C PRO A 36 -24.83 26.72 -26.92
N PHE A 37 -24.88 26.61 -28.25
CA PHE A 37 -23.72 26.31 -29.12
C PHE A 37 -22.98 25.01 -28.78
N PHE A 38 -23.67 24.01 -28.22
CA PHE A 38 -23.09 22.68 -28.03
C PHE A 38 -22.74 22.03 -29.38
N PRO A 39 -21.55 21.42 -29.56
CA PRO A 39 -20.52 21.09 -28.56
C PRO A 39 -19.41 22.15 -28.39
N TYR A 40 -19.41 23.20 -29.21
CA TYR A 40 -18.30 24.16 -29.31
C TYR A 40 -18.09 24.96 -28.02
N LEU A 41 -19.17 25.41 -27.37
CA LEU A 41 -19.07 26.24 -26.17
C LEU A 41 -18.39 25.51 -24.99
N PRO A 42 -18.78 24.28 -24.61
CA PRO A 42 -18.03 23.51 -23.61
C PRO A 42 -16.57 23.27 -23.99
N ILE A 43 -16.26 22.99 -25.27
CA ILE A 43 -14.88 22.79 -25.72
C ILE A 43 -14.07 24.07 -25.50
N LEU A 44 -14.60 25.22 -25.92
CA LEU A 44 -13.95 26.51 -25.78
C LEU A 44 -13.71 26.86 -24.31
N VAL A 45 -14.73 26.73 -23.46
CA VAL A 45 -14.60 27.00 -22.02
C VAL A 45 -13.58 26.06 -21.39
N GLY A 46 -13.64 24.76 -21.69
CA GLY A 46 -12.69 23.78 -21.17
C GLY A 46 -11.25 24.07 -21.59
N SER A 47 -11.03 24.43 -22.86
CA SER A 47 -9.72 24.84 -23.37
C SER A 47 -9.20 26.10 -22.70
N MET A 48 -10.04 27.13 -22.52
CA MET A 48 -9.66 28.37 -21.83
C MET A 48 -9.30 28.11 -20.37
N CYS A 49 -10.04 27.24 -19.67
CA CYS A 49 -9.71 26.83 -18.31
C CYS A 49 -8.34 26.14 -18.23
N LEU A 50 -7.99 25.25 -19.17
CA LEU A 50 -6.65 24.65 -19.20
C LEU A 50 -5.55 25.67 -19.47
N ILE A 51 -5.76 26.58 -20.42
CA ILE A 51 -4.80 27.65 -20.71
C ILE A 51 -4.55 28.46 -19.43
N PHE A 52 -5.60 28.89 -18.73
CA PHE A 52 -5.45 29.62 -17.48
C PHE A 52 -4.78 28.78 -16.39
N ALA A 53 -5.06 27.48 -16.29
CA ALA A 53 -4.41 26.57 -15.35
C ALA A 53 -2.88 26.55 -15.52
N PHE A 54 -2.38 26.55 -16.76
CA PHE A 54 -0.93 26.53 -17.04
C PHE A 54 -0.26 27.91 -16.98
N THR A 55 -1.01 29.00 -16.93
CA THR A 55 -0.46 30.36 -16.72
C THR A 55 -0.20 30.70 -15.24
N LEU A 56 -0.58 29.82 -14.31
CA LEU A 56 -0.33 30.00 -12.88
C LEU A 56 1.15 29.76 -12.53
N SER A 57 1.53 30.13 -11.30
CA SER A 57 2.88 29.92 -10.77
C SER A 57 3.27 28.43 -10.79
N LEU A 58 4.54 28.16 -11.07
CA LEU A 58 5.09 26.80 -11.17
C LEU A 58 4.83 25.97 -9.90
N GLU A 59 4.92 26.61 -8.74
CA GLU A 59 4.63 25.97 -7.44
C GLU A 59 3.18 25.47 -7.35
N ALA A 60 2.22 26.27 -7.83
CA ALA A 60 0.81 25.88 -7.84
C ALA A 60 0.53 24.71 -8.79
N ILE A 61 1.21 24.68 -9.95
CA ILE A 61 1.11 23.59 -10.92
C ILE A 61 1.67 22.30 -10.33
N LEU A 62 2.89 22.33 -9.76
CA LEU A 62 3.52 21.16 -9.16
C LEU A 62 2.66 20.57 -8.04
N LEU A 63 2.19 21.41 -7.13
CA LEU A 63 1.32 20.98 -6.03
C LEU A 63 -0.01 20.39 -6.57
N GLY A 64 -0.62 21.05 -7.56
CA GLY A 64 -1.84 20.58 -8.18
C GLY A 64 -1.71 19.22 -8.86
N VAL A 65 -0.58 18.96 -9.54
CA VAL A 65 -0.25 17.65 -10.11
C VAL A 65 -0.10 16.59 -9.02
N VAL A 66 0.54 16.91 -7.88
CA VAL A 66 0.65 15.98 -6.74
C VAL A 66 -0.74 15.60 -6.23
N PHE A 67 -1.64 16.56 -6.00
CA PHE A 67 -3.01 16.27 -5.58
C PHE A 67 -3.80 15.48 -6.63
N PHE A 68 -3.58 15.74 -7.92
CA PHE A 68 -4.19 14.97 -9.00
C PHE A 68 -3.73 13.50 -9.00
N ILE A 69 -2.44 13.24 -8.80
CA ILE A 69 -1.89 11.89 -8.65
C ILE A 69 -2.50 11.18 -7.43
N ILE A 70 -2.60 11.87 -6.29
CA ILE A 70 -3.23 11.34 -5.09
C ILE A 70 -4.70 11.00 -5.37
N GLY A 71 -5.44 11.89 -6.02
CA GLY A 71 -6.85 11.70 -6.36
C GLY A 71 -7.09 10.52 -7.32
N ILE A 72 -6.27 10.39 -8.37
CA ILE A 72 -6.31 9.23 -9.27
C ILE A 72 -5.97 7.96 -8.51
N SER A 73 -4.92 7.98 -7.69
CA SER A 73 -4.51 6.82 -6.90
C SER A 73 -5.64 6.37 -5.97
N TYR A 74 -6.30 7.30 -5.27
CA TYR A 74 -7.47 7.03 -4.46
C TYR A 74 -8.62 6.45 -5.29
N TYR A 75 -8.97 7.07 -6.42
CA TYR A 75 -10.06 6.61 -7.28
C TYR A 75 -9.82 5.19 -7.82
N VAL A 76 -8.60 4.92 -8.31
CA VAL A 76 -8.19 3.59 -8.77
C VAL A 76 -8.24 2.60 -7.61
N LEU A 77 -7.81 2.96 -6.40
CA LEU A 77 -7.94 2.09 -5.22
C LEU A 77 -9.40 1.83 -4.83
N THR A 78 -10.31 2.78 -5.04
CA THR A 78 -11.75 2.58 -4.74
C THR A 78 -12.49 1.74 -5.77
N ILE A 79 -12.07 1.79 -7.04
CA ILE A 79 -12.64 0.98 -8.13
C ILE A 79 -11.93 -0.37 -8.26
N ALA A 80 -10.70 -0.46 -7.78
CA ALA A 80 -9.93 -1.68 -7.74
C ALA A 80 -10.75 -2.78 -7.07
N ASP A 81 -10.93 -3.88 -7.81
CA ASP A 81 -11.48 -5.11 -7.27
C ASP A 81 -10.77 -5.44 -5.96
N ARG A 82 -11.49 -6.04 -5.02
CA ARG A 82 -10.93 -6.39 -3.71
C ARG A 82 -9.60 -7.14 -3.82
N ASN A 83 -9.46 -8.03 -4.81
CA ASN A 83 -8.21 -8.72 -5.11
C ASN A 83 -7.06 -7.76 -5.49
N SER A 84 -7.35 -6.68 -6.21
CA SER A 84 -6.38 -5.65 -6.57
C SER A 84 -5.91 -4.84 -5.35
N ILE A 85 -6.78 -4.62 -4.34
CA ILE A 85 -6.36 -4.00 -3.06
C ILE A 85 -5.38 -4.91 -2.32
N VAL A 86 -5.69 -6.21 -2.21
CA VAL A 86 -4.80 -7.20 -1.58
C VAL A 86 -3.46 -7.26 -2.30
N LEU A 87 -3.47 -7.27 -3.64
CA LEU A 87 -2.27 -7.28 -4.46
C LEU A 87 -1.42 -6.02 -4.28
N THR A 88 -2.06 -4.84 -4.22
CA THR A 88 -1.36 -3.56 -4.03
C THR A 88 -0.69 -3.50 -2.66
N ILE A 89 -1.38 -3.92 -1.59
CA ILE A 89 -0.82 -3.98 -0.23
C ILE A 89 0.32 -5.00 -0.18
N SER A 90 0.19 -6.14 -0.84
CA SER A 90 1.24 -7.15 -0.95
C SER A 90 2.49 -6.60 -1.63
N GLY A 91 2.32 -5.82 -2.71
CA GLY A 91 3.42 -5.14 -3.39
C GLY A 91 4.12 -4.10 -2.51
N LEU A 92 3.36 -3.29 -1.78
CA LEU A 92 3.91 -2.33 -0.82
C LEU A 92 4.68 -3.03 0.31
N LYS A 93 4.14 -4.13 0.83
CA LYS A 93 4.76 -4.96 1.86
C LYS A 93 6.06 -5.60 1.37
N PHE A 94 6.09 -6.07 0.13
CA PHE A 94 7.29 -6.61 -0.50
C PHE A 94 8.39 -5.54 -0.58
N LEU A 95 8.07 -4.37 -1.14
CA LEU A 95 9.01 -3.28 -1.28
C LEU A 95 9.54 -2.81 0.08
N SER A 96 8.66 -2.64 1.08
CA SER A 96 9.06 -2.22 2.42
C SER A 96 9.96 -3.25 3.10
N THR A 97 9.73 -4.55 2.88
CA THR A 97 10.57 -5.63 3.40
C THR A 97 11.95 -5.64 2.77
N CYS A 98 12.06 -5.40 1.46
CA CYS A 98 13.36 -5.28 0.78
C CYS A 98 14.15 -4.06 1.28
N VAL A 99 13.50 -2.90 1.38
CA VAL A 99 14.12 -1.67 1.92
C VAL A 99 14.59 -1.90 3.36
N LEU A 100 13.76 -2.53 4.20
CA LEU A 100 14.12 -2.89 5.57
C LEU A 100 15.35 -3.81 5.62
N GLY A 101 15.41 -4.85 4.77
CA GLY A 101 16.54 -5.78 4.74
C GLY A 101 17.87 -5.09 4.41
N VAL A 102 17.87 -4.22 3.39
CA VAL A 102 19.04 -3.40 3.03
C VAL A 102 19.39 -2.45 4.18
N PHE A 103 18.38 -1.85 4.80
CA PHE A 103 18.57 -0.90 5.88
C PHE A 103 19.18 -1.53 7.13
N ILE A 104 18.70 -2.72 7.55
CA ILE A 104 19.28 -3.48 8.65
C ILE A 104 20.73 -3.85 8.33
N TRP A 105 21.02 -4.25 7.09
CA TRP A 105 22.39 -4.54 6.67
C TRP A 105 23.30 -3.31 6.77
N ILE A 106 22.81 -2.12 6.41
CA ILE A 106 23.55 -0.86 6.57
C ILE A 106 23.84 -0.58 8.05
N ILE A 107 22.81 -0.65 8.92
CA ILE A 107 23.00 -0.43 10.36
C ILE A 107 24.01 -1.43 10.93
N ALA A 108 23.88 -2.70 10.59
CA ALA A 108 24.72 -3.76 11.16
C ALA A 108 26.21 -3.58 10.82
N ASN A 109 26.54 -3.08 9.63
CA ASN A 109 27.93 -2.98 9.17
C ASN A 109 28.55 -1.59 9.31
N PHE A 110 27.76 -0.52 9.17
CA PHE A 110 28.27 0.84 8.99
C PHE A 110 27.80 1.86 10.03
N ALA A 111 26.87 1.50 10.93
CA ALA A 111 26.38 2.42 11.94
C ALA A 111 27.17 2.29 13.26
N ILE A 112 27.45 3.44 13.87
CA ILE A 112 27.91 3.55 15.25
C ILE A 112 26.68 3.86 16.12
N ILE A 113 26.41 2.97 17.08
CA ILE A 113 25.21 3.01 17.92
C ILE A 113 25.65 3.35 19.34
N ASN A 114 25.01 4.35 19.93
CA ASN A 114 25.14 4.67 21.34
C ASN A 114 23.80 4.60 22.07
N SER A 115 23.86 4.42 23.38
CA SER A 115 22.68 4.27 24.24
C SER A 115 22.90 5.01 25.54
N THR A 116 21.82 5.56 26.09
CA THR A 116 21.83 6.23 27.39
C THR A 116 21.95 5.25 28.56
N ILE A 117 21.53 4.00 28.33
CA ILE A 117 21.64 2.90 29.30
C ILE A 117 22.86 2.06 28.96
N ASP A 118 23.74 1.86 29.93
CA ASP A 118 24.94 1.04 29.76
C ASP A 118 24.60 -0.39 29.31
N GLY A 119 25.31 -0.89 28.30
CA GLY A 119 25.13 -2.24 27.75
C GLY A 119 23.92 -2.41 26.83
N PHE A 120 23.01 -1.43 26.73
CA PHE A 120 21.84 -1.52 25.85
C PHE A 120 22.21 -1.54 24.36
N ASN A 121 23.34 -0.92 23.98
CA ASN A 121 23.95 -1.04 22.66
C ASN A 121 24.12 -2.50 22.19
N VAL A 122 24.60 -3.37 23.07
CA VAL A 122 24.84 -4.78 22.75
C VAL A 122 23.51 -5.51 22.59
N ILE A 123 22.54 -5.24 23.47
CA ILE A 123 21.19 -5.80 23.40
C ILE A 123 20.52 -5.40 22.08
N PHE A 124 20.63 -4.13 21.69
CA PHE A 124 20.04 -3.65 20.44
C PHE A 124 20.63 -4.38 19.24
N ARG A 125 21.96 -4.46 19.16
CA ARG A 125 22.66 -5.06 18.02
C ARG A 125 22.47 -6.58 17.94
N GLU A 126 22.56 -7.28 19.06
CA GLU A 126 22.52 -8.75 19.08
C GLU A 126 21.12 -9.33 19.20
N ILE A 127 20.16 -8.63 19.83
CA ILE A 127 18.81 -9.16 20.06
C ILE A 127 17.80 -8.43 19.19
N ILE A 128 17.69 -7.11 19.32
CA ILE A 128 16.61 -6.34 18.66
C ILE A 128 16.74 -6.41 17.14
N LEU A 129 17.93 -6.17 16.58
CA LEU A 129 18.15 -6.27 15.14
C LEU A 129 17.89 -7.68 14.59
N ARG A 130 18.23 -8.74 15.34
CA ARG A 130 17.97 -10.13 14.93
C ARG A 130 16.47 -10.45 14.90
N ILE A 131 15.72 -10.00 15.91
CA ILE A 131 14.25 -10.13 15.91
C ILE A 131 13.65 -9.43 14.68
N LEU A 132 14.15 -8.24 14.35
CA LEU A 132 13.74 -7.48 13.17
C LEU A 132 14.02 -8.23 11.86
N ILE A 133 15.18 -8.92 11.75
CA ILE A 133 15.49 -9.80 10.62
C ILE A 133 14.50 -10.96 10.53
N TYR A 134 14.20 -11.63 11.65
CA TYR A 134 13.23 -12.74 11.65
C TYR A 134 11.84 -12.28 11.23
N ILE A 135 11.39 -11.11 11.70
CA ILE A 135 10.12 -10.50 11.26
C ILE A 135 10.15 -10.19 9.76
N GLY A 136 11.28 -9.67 9.26
CA GLY A 136 11.48 -9.41 7.83
C GLY A 136 11.39 -10.68 6.98
N ILE A 137 12.07 -11.77 7.37
CA ILE A 137 12.02 -13.06 6.67
C ILE A 137 10.60 -13.64 6.70
N PHE A 138 9.94 -13.61 7.86
CA PHE A 138 8.56 -14.07 7.99
C PHE A 138 7.61 -13.26 7.10
N THR A 139 7.79 -11.94 7.05
CA THR A 139 6.97 -11.04 6.23
C THR A 139 7.20 -11.29 4.74
N PHE A 140 8.45 -11.53 4.33
CA PHE A 140 8.78 -11.92 2.97
C PHE A 140 8.06 -13.21 2.56
N GLY A 141 8.05 -14.23 3.44
CA GLY A 141 7.29 -15.46 3.21
C GLY A 141 5.78 -15.24 3.12
N SER A 142 5.23 -14.35 3.95
CA SER A 142 3.79 -14.05 3.94
C SER A 142 3.35 -13.26 2.70
N VAL A 143 4.22 -12.48 2.04
CA VAL A 143 3.92 -11.85 0.74
C VAL A 143 3.46 -12.89 -0.28
N LEU A 144 4.12 -14.05 -0.35
CA LEU A 144 3.78 -15.09 -1.32
C LEU A 144 2.35 -15.62 -1.10
N LEU A 145 1.92 -15.74 0.15
CA LEU A 145 0.59 -16.22 0.52
C LEU A 145 -0.51 -15.18 0.28
N ASP A 146 -0.15 -13.90 0.25
CA ASP A 146 -1.10 -12.82 -0.07
C ASP A 146 -1.25 -12.63 -1.58
N VAL A 147 -0.17 -12.82 -2.35
CA VAL A 147 -0.21 -12.79 -3.83
C VAL A 147 -0.96 -14.00 -4.38
N ILE A 148 -0.74 -15.19 -3.80
CA ILE A 148 -1.43 -16.42 -4.18
C ILE A 148 -2.21 -16.92 -2.95
N PRO A 149 -3.49 -16.53 -2.80
CA PRO A 149 -4.31 -16.93 -1.67
C PRO A 149 -4.28 -18.45 -1.46
N LEU A 150 -4.13 -18.89 -0.20
CA LEU A 150 -4.18 -20.31 0.17
C LEU A 150 -5.39 -21.05 -0.42
N ARG A 151 -6.51 -20.36 -0.58
CA ARG A 151 -7.72 -20.90 -1.23
C ARG A 151 -7.46 -21.33 -2.67
N GLU A 152 -6.77 -20.50 -3.46
CA GLU A 152 -6.44 -20.78 -4.86
C GLU A 152 -5.41 -21.91 -4.97
N MET A 153 -4.42 -21.94 -4.08
CA MET A 153 -3.49 -23.07 -4.00
C MET A 153 -4.23 -24.39 -3.75
N VAL A 154 -5.12 -24.43 -2.76
CA VAL A 154 -5.89 -25.64 -2.43
C VAL A 154 -6.79 -26.04 -3.61
N TYR A 155 -7.44 -25.09 -4.29
CA TYR A 155 -8.21 -25.38 -5.50
C TYR A 155 -7.35 -25.95 -6.63
N TYR A 156 -6.17 -25.38 -6.87
CA TYR A 156 -5.24 -25.88 -7.89
C TYR A 156 -4.83 -27.33 -7.62
N TYR A 157 -4.51 -27.67 -6.37
CA TYR A 157 -4.19 -29.05 -5.99
C TYR A 157 -5.38 -30.00 -6.10
N ILE A 158 -6.59 -29.58 -5.73
CA ILE A 158 -7.82 -30.38 -5.91
C ILE A 158 -8.07 -30.64 -7.39
N LYS A 159 -7.99 -29.60 -8.23
CA LYS A 159 -8.18 -29.68 -9.68
C LYS A 159 -7.16 -30.63 -10.32
N LYS A 160 -5.92 -30.63 -9.84
CA LYS A 160 -4.86 -31.52 -10.33
C LYS A 160 -5.08 -32.99 -9.89
N ALA A 161 -5.63 -33.21 -8.69
CA ALA A 161 -5.87 -34.55 -8.14
C ALA A 161 -7.13 -35.22 -8.70
N ASN A 162 -8.22 -34.47 -8.90
CA ASN A 162 -9.49 -34.98 -9.43
C ASN A 162 -9.71 -34.41 -10.85
N ARG A 163 -9.10 -35.03 -11.87
CA ARG A 163 -9.28 -34.64 -13.27
C ARG A 163 -10.73 -34.77 -13.76
N ASP A 164 -11.55 -35.60 -13.09
CA ASP A 164 -12.89 -35.98 -13.53
C ASP A 164 -14.02 -35.05 -12.99
N MET A 165 -13.69 -34.04 -12.19
CA MET A 165 -14.67 -33.07 -11.65
C MET A 165 -14.57 -31.68 -12.30
N ILE A 166 -14.44 -31.62 -13.63
CA ILE A 166 -14.29 -30.32 -14.32
C ILE A 166 -15.33 -30.17 -15.44
N ALA A 167 -16.34 -29.36 -15.17
CA ALA A 167 -16.93 -28.48 -16.18
C ALA A 167 -16.73 -27.03 -15.72
N ILE A 168 -15.71 -26.37 -16.28
CA ILE A 168 -15.62 -24.90 -16.29
C ILE A 168 -16.60 -24.48 -17.39
N GLY A 169 -17.84 -24.20 -17.00
CA GLY A 169 -18.90 -23.82 -17.93
C GLY A 169 -20.22 -23.42 -17.26
N ASP A 170 -20.56 -24.01 -16.12
CA ASP A 170 -21.91 -23.94 -15.55
C ASP A 170 -22.03 -23.27 -14.16
N GLY A 171 -21.10 -22.37 -13.80
CA GLY A 171 -21.23 -21.59 -12.56
C GLY A 171 -21.23 -22.39 -11.25
N ARG A 172 -20.87 -23.68 -11.27
CA ARG A 172 -20.76 -24.49 -10.05
C ARG A 172 -19.46 -24.18 -9.34
N ILE A 173 -19.58 -23.42 -8.25
CA ILE A 173 -18.52 -23.20 -7.28
C ILE A 173 -18.10 -24.57 -6.75
N ILE A 174 -16.81 -24.92 -6.86
CA ILE A 174 -16.27 -26.09 -6.16
C ILE A 174 -16.40 -25.78 -4.66
N GLU A 175 -17.42 -26.32 -4.00
CA GLU A 175 -17.54 -26.20 -2.55
C GLU A 175 -16.38 -26.95 -1.90
N LEU A 176 -15.46 -26.20 -1.30
CA LEU A 176 -14.40 -26.76 -0.46
C LEU A 176 -15.05 -27.47 0.73
N LYS A 177 -14.66 -28.72 0.98
CA LYS A 177 -15.04 -29.43 2.21
C LYS A 177 -14.75 -28.56 3.43
N GLU A 178 -15.68 -28.50 4.38
CA GLU A 178 -15.60 -27.63 5.55
C GLU A 178 -14.27 -27.73 6.32
N SER A 179 -13.68 -28.93 6.40
CA SER A 179 -12.41 -29.15 7.07
C SER A 179 -11.25 -28.36 6.44
N ARG A 180 -11.22 -28.22 5.12
CA ARG A 180 -10.20 -27.46 4.40
C ARG A 180 -10.41 -25.96 4.56
N LEU A 181 -11.66 -25.51 4.56
CA LEU A 181 -12.03 -24.12 4.81
C LEU A 181 -11.62 -23.67 6.22
N LYS A 182 -11.85 -24.50 7.25
CA LYS A 182 -11.38 -24.27 8.63
C LYS A 182 -9.86 -24.19 8.71
N LEU A 183 -9.14 -25.07 8.01
CA LEU A 183 -7.68 -25.04 7.99
C LEU A 183 -7.16 -23.73 7.37
N ILE A 184 -7.70 -23.32 6.21
CA ILE A 184 -7.35 -22.05 5.56
C ILE A 184 -7.62 -20.86 6.49
N HIS A 185 -8.79 -20.86 7.16
CA HIS A 185 -9.13 -19.84 8.14
C HIS A 185 -8.09 -19.76 9.27
N ASN A 186 -7.79 -20.88 9.92
CA ASN A 186 -6.85 -20.91 11.04
C ASN A 186 -5.45 -20.43 10.62
N VAL A 187 -4.97 -20.85 9.44
CA VAL A 187 -3.66 -20.43 8.93
C VAL A 187 -3.63 -18.92 8.68
N ASN A 188 -4.62 -18.36 7.97
CA ASN A 188 -4.70 -16.93 7.70
C ASN A 188 -4.84 -16.11 9.00
N TYR A 189 -5.63 -16.61 9.95
CA TYR A 189 -5.81 -15.97 11.24
C TYR A 189 -4.51 -15.89 12.05
N ILE A 190 -3.75 -17.00 12.12
CA ILE A 190 -2.44 -17.05 12.78
C ILE A 190 -1.45 -16.10 12.10
N ILE A 191 -1.38 -16.11 10.77
CA ILE A 191 -0.47 -15.22 10.02
C ILE A 191 -0.84 -13.75 10.30
N GLY A 192 -2.13 -13.40 10.27
CA GLY A 192 -2.60 -12.05 10.56
C GLY A 192 -2.21 -11.57 11.96
N ILE A 193 -2.38 -12.41 12.99
CA ILE A 193 -1.94 -12.09 14.37
C ILE A 193 -0.43 -11.90 14.43
N LEU A 194 0.36 -12.79 13.83
CA LEU A 194 1.82 -12.68 13.83
C LEU A 194 2.29 -11.39 13.14
N GLN A 195 1.63 -10.97 12.05
CA GLN A 195 1.91 -9.69 11.38
C GLN A 195 1.61 -8.49 12.28
N LEU A 196 0.50 -8.51 13.03
CA LEU A 196 0.17 -7.44 13.98
C LEU A 196 1.17 -7.36 15.14
N ILE A 197 1.58 -8.50 15.70
CA ILE A 197 2.61 -8.56 16.74
C ILE A 197 3.93 -8.00 16.19
N GLY A 198 4.30 -8.36 14.96
CA GLY A 198 5.46 -7.80 14.27
C GLY A 198 5.34 -6.28 14.09
N GLY A 199 4.16 -5.79 13.71
CA GLY A 199 3.83 -4.35 13.64
C GLY A 199 4.09 -3.63 14.95
N LEU A 200 3.52 -4.14 16.04
CA LEU A 200 3.70 -3.58 17.39
C LEU A 200 5.17 -3.58 17.81
N PHE A 201 5.92 -4.65 17.51
CA PHE A 201 7.35 -4.70 17.80
C PHE A 201 8.13 -3.62 17.02
N VAL A 202 7.82 -3.40 15.75
CA VAL A 202 8.46 -2.35 14.95
C VAL A 202 8.16 -0.96 15.53
N PHE A 203 6.92 -0.69 15.93
CA PHE A 203 6.56 0.56 16.61
C PHE A 203 7.25 0.73 17.96
N PHE A 204 7.46 -0.36 18.69
CA PHE A 204 8.27 -0.33 19.91
C PHE A 204 9.72 0.10 19.62
N VAL A 205 10.35 -0.42 18.57
CA VAL A 205 11.71 -0.01 18.16
C VAL A 205 11.76 1.47 17.75
N ILE A 206 10.74 1.96 17.03
CA ILE A 206 10.61 3.39 16.72
C ILE A 206 10.55 4.20 18.01
N GLY A 207 9.76 3.76 18.99
CA GLY A 207 9.67 4.40 20.31
C GLY A 207 11.02 4.51 21.02
N LEU A 208 11.87 3.48 20.93
CA LEU A 208 13.22 3.52 21.52
C LEU A 208 14.13 4.57 20.85
N ILE A 209 14.05 4.72 19.53
CA ILE A 209 14.83 5.72 18.78
C ILE A 209 14.30 7.13 19.07
N SER A 210 12.97 7.31 19.09
CA SER A 210 12.35 8.63 19.33
C SER A 210 12.48 9.13 20.77
N THR A 211 12.84 8.27 21.72
CA THR A 211 13.07 8.64 23.13
C THR A 211 14.54 8.77 23.48
N ASP A 212 15.43 8.77 22.47
CA ASP A 212 16.89 8.83 22.62
C ASP A 212 17.47 7.73 23.53
N ILE A 213 16.74 6.63 23.73
CA ILE A 213 17.27 5.44 24.43
C ILE A 213 18.36 4.79 23.56
N ILE A 214 18.17 4.83 22.24
CA ILE A 214 19.14 4.42 21.23
C ILE A 214 19.36 5.58 20.27
N THR A 215 20.61 5.99 20.12
CA THR A 215 21.02 7.03 19.16
C THR A 215 21.94 6.43 18.10
N LEU A 216 21.71 6.83 16.85
CA LEU A 216 22.54 6.45 15.71
C LEU A 216 23.47 7.62 15.41
N GLU A 217 24.66 7.63 16.01
CA GLU A 217 25.56 8.79 15.96
C GLU A 217 25.97 9.14 14.53
N GLN A 218 26.39 8.13 13.77
CA GLN A 218 26.82 8.29 12.39
C GLN A 218 26.72 6.99 11.60
N ILE A 219 26.42 7.13 10.30
CA ILE A 219 26.50 6.05 9.32
C ILE A 219 27.60 6.40 8.32
N LEU A 220 28.63 5.55 8.26
CA LEU A 220 29.79 5.70 7.39
C LEU A 220 29.59 4.92 6.08
N LEU A 221 29.12 5.60 5.03
CA LEU A 221 28.97 5.01 3.69
C LEU A 221 30.14 5.45 2.80
N GLY A 222 31.21 4.66 2.81
CA GLY A 222 32.46 5.00 2.12
C GLY A 222 33.05 6.30 2.67
N ASN A 223 33.09 7.35 1.84
CA ASN A 223 33.55 8.69 2.26
C ASN A 223 32.42 9.63 2.69
N THR A 224 31.17 9.20 2.61
CA THR A 224 30.02 10.03 3.01
C THR A 224 29.64 9.77 4.45
N LEU A 225 29.56 10.84 5.24
CA LEU A 225 29.14 10.84 6.63
C LEU A 225 27.68 11.29 6.70
N ILE A 226 26.79 10.39 7.11
CA ILE A 226 25.41 10.75 7.42
C ILE A 226 25.37 11.20 8.88
N SER A 227 24.91 12.44 9.12
CA SER A 227 24.79 13.01 10.45
C SER A 227 23.75 12.27 11.30
N GLN A 228 23.88 12.36 12.62
CA GLN A 228 22.97 11.72 13.58
C GLN A 228 21.48 11.98 13.27
N GLN A 229 21.10 13.25 13.13
CA GLN A 229 19.72 13.64 12.85
C GLN A 229 19.19 13.04 11.55
N ALA A 230 20.04 12.93 10.52
CA ALA A 230 19.68 12.30 9.25
C ALA A 230 19.56 10.77 9.39
N ALA A 231 20.44 10.13 10.16
CA ALA A 231 20.39 8.70 10.42
C ALA A 231 19.14 8.30 11.20
N GLU A 232 18.80 9.01 12.28
CA GLU A 232 17.62 8.74 13.10
C GLU A 232 16.32 8.97 12.33
N SER A 233 16.21 10.09 11.60
CA SER A 233 15.02 10.37 10.78
C SER A 233 14.82 9.34 9.66
N LEU A 234 15.90 8.91 9.00
CA LEU A 234 15.85 7.86 7.99
C LEU A 234 15.42 6.52 8.61
N SER A 235 15.92 6.19 9.79
CA SER A 235 15.56 4.99 10.54
C SER A 235 14.08 4.96 10.88
N ILE A 236 13.57 6.06 11.45
CA ILE A 236 12.16 6.20 11.80
C ILE A 236 11.29 6.10 10.55
N MET A 237 11.68 6.74 9.44
CA MET A 237 10.93 6.68 8.18
C MET A 237 10.81 5.24 7.65
N VAL A 238 11.93 4.52 7.55
CA VAL A 238 11.96 3.14 7.04
C VAL A 238 11.15 2.20 7.94
N LEU A 239 11.34 2.28 9.26
CA LEU A 239 10.62 1.45 10.23
C LEU A 239 9.12 1.78 10.23
N THR A 240 8.73 3.05 10.11
CA THR A 240 7.32 3.47 10.08
C THR A 240 6.62 2.92 8.83
N LEU A 241 7.26 3.05 7.66
CA LEU A 241 6.71 2.53 6.41
C LEU A 241 6.53 1.00 6.48
N PHE A 242 7.53 0.29 7.00
CA PHE A 242 7.43 -1.15 7.20
C PHE A 242 6.34 -1.52 8.22
N GLY A 243 6.31 -0.86 9.39
CA GLY A 243 5.35 -1.08 10.47
C GLY A 243 3.90 -0.86 10.05
N ILE A 244 3.63 0.18 9.27
CA ILE A 244 2.30 0.43 8.70
C ILE A 244 1.94 -0.66 7.69
N ALA A 245 2.85 -1.01 6.78
CA ALA A 245 2.59 -2.01 5.75
C ALA A 245 2.21 -3.38 6.34
N ILE A 246 2.96 -3.86 7.36
CA ILE A 246 2.66 -5.13 8.03
C ILE A 246 1.38 -5.06 8.87
N SER A 247 1.09 -3.91 9.50
CA SER A 247 -0.13 -3.75 10.30
C SER A 247 -1.39 -3.76 9.42
N VAL A 248 -1.38 -3.02 8.31
CA VAL A 248 -2.50 -2.98 7.34
C VAL A 248 -2.70 -4.35 6.71
N SER A 249 -1.63 -5.04 6.32
CA SER A 249 -1.66 -6.41 5.82
C SER A 249 -2.30 -7.36 6.84
N GLY A 250 -1.89 -7.29 8.11
CA GLY A 250 -2.41 -8.15 9.17
C GLY A 250 -3.92 -7.95 9.41
N ILE A 251 -4.38 -6.70 9.44
CA ILE A 251 -5.81 -6.36 9.57
C ILE A 251 -6.61 -6.95 8.40
N LEU A 252 -6.11 -6.80 7.18
CA LEU A 252 -6.80 -7.28 5.98
C LEU A 252 -6.85 -8.81 5.93
N GLN A 253 -5.80 -9.49 6.39
CA GLN A 253 -5.75 -10.96 6.47
C GLN A 253 -6.71 -11.50 7.55
N LEU A 254 -6.84 -10.79 8.68
CA LEU A 254 -7.86 -11.12 9.68
C LEU A 254 -9.28 -10.90 9.15
N TYR A 255 -9.52 -9.78 8.48
CA TYR A 255 -10.82 -9.48 7.87
C TYR A 255 -11.25 -10.54 6.85
N THR A 256 -10.34 -10.90 5.93
CA THR A 256 -10.59 -11.98 4.94
C THR A 256 -10.82 -13.33 5.62
N SER A 257 -10.10 -13.64 6.71
CA SER A 257 -10.31 -14.88 7.47
C SER A 257 -11.72 -14.93 8.11
N LEU A 258 -12.21 -13.83 8.67
CA LEU A 258 -13.53 -13.75 9.29
C LEU A 258 -14.65 -13.89 8.25
N GLU A 259 -14.46 -13.34 7.06
CA GLU A 259 -15.43 -13.45 5.99
C GLU A 259 -15.54 -14.88 5.45
N LEU A 260 -14.44 -15.63 5.39
CA LEU A 260 -14.47 -17.06 5.06
C LEU A 260 -15.36 -17.87 6.00
N LEU A 261 -15.50 -17.46 7.27
CA LEU A 261 -16.43 -18.06 8.22
C LEU A 261 -17.88 -17.59 8.00
N ARG A 262 -18.10 -16.36 7.51
CA ARG A 262 -19.45 -15.85 7.21
C ARG A 262 -20.06 -16.49 5.98
N LEU A 263 -19.26 -16.84 4.98
CA LEU A 263 -19.69 -17.61 3.79
C LEU A 263 -20.12 -19.05 4.11
N ARG A 264 -20.06 -19.45 5.39
CA ARG A 264 -20.52 -20.73 5.92
C ARG A 264 -22.03 -20.72 6.27
N ILE A 265 -22.67 -19.55 6.20
CA ILE A 265 -24.11 -19.32 6.36
C ILE A 265 -24.68 -19.04 4.96
#